data_AF-A0A6L9FNF9-F1
#
_entry.id   AF-A0A6L9FNF9-F1
#
_cell.length_a   1.000
_cell.length_b   1.000
_cell.length_c   1.000
_cell.angle_alpha   90.00
_cell.angle_beta   90.00
_cell.angle_gamma   90.00
#
_symmetry.space_group_name_H-M   'P 1'
#
loop_
_entity.id
_entity.type
_entity.pdbx_description
1 polymer ?
#
loop_
_entity_poly.entity_id
_entity_poly.type
_entity_poly.pdbx_seq_one_letter_code
_entity_poly.pdbx_strand_id
1 'polypeptide(L)' 'MLTSEIIVPKSEKNPTPANKSRKLSDAYKTERTRQEVTEIELNRATIVIVDEDGQLRKVPLLGEH' A
#
# COMPACT_ATOMS: atom_id res chain seq x y z
N MET A 1 -22.89 17.86 38.62
CA MET A 1 -22.49 17.39 37.27
C MET A 1 -21.81 16.04 37.45
N LEU A 2 -22.30 14.97 36.82
CA LEU A 2 -21.60 13.69 36.84
C LEU A 2 -20.51 13.73 35.76
N THR A 3 -19.26 13.66 36.19
CA THR A 3 -18.11 13.51 35.31
C THR A 3 -17.91 12.02 35.04
N SER A 4 -18.24 11.58 33.84
CA SER A 4 -17.93 10.21 33.41
C SER A 4 -16.44 10.08 33.15
N GLU A 5 -15.73 9.24 33.90
CA GLU A 5 -14.35 8.89 33.62
C GLU A 5 -14.27 7.72 32.65
N ILE A 6 -13.38 7.84 31.65
CA ILE A 6 -13.09 6.76 30.72
C ILE A 6 -12.10 5.81 31.42
N ILE A 7 -12.59 4.63 31.81
CA ILE A 7 -11.76 3.55 32.30
C ILE A 7 -11.17 2.85 31.09
N VAL A 8 -9.92 3.17 30.74
CA VAL A 8 -9.17 2.39 29.76
C VAL A 8 -8.68 1.12 30.49
N PRO A 9 -9.21 -0.08 30.16
CA PRO A 9 -8.70 -1.30 30.76
C PRO A 9 -7.23 -1.40 30.40
N LYS A 10 -6.38 -1.42 31.43
CA LYS A 10 -4.94 -1.57 31.29
C LYS A 10 -4.74 -2.95 30.66
N SER A 11 -4.50 -2.99 29.35
CA SER A 11 -4.19 -4.25 28.68
C SER A 11 -2.97 -4.81 29.41
N GLU A 12 -3.14 -5.97 30.03
CA GLU A 12 -2.00 -6.73 30.51
C GLU A 12 -1.07 -6.84 29.30
N LYS A 13 0.13 -6.27 29.45
CA LYS A 13 1.19 -6.40 28.46
C LYS A 13 1.57 -7.88 28.46
N ASN A 14 0.74 -8.71 27.82
CA ASN A 14 1.18 -10.00 27.33
C ASN A 14 2.42 -9.68 26.53
N PRO A 15 3.60 -10.20 26.91
CA PRO A 15 4.80 -9.98 26.13
C PRO A 15 4.54 -10.62 24.78
N THR A 16 4.07 -9.83 23.81
CA THR A 16 4.01 -10.23 22.43
C THR A 16 5.43 -10.70 22.12
N PRO A 17 5.63 -11.97 21.77
CA PRO A 17 7.00 -12.47 21.61
C PRO A 17 7.66 -11.56 20.59
N ALA A 18 8.78 -10.93 20.97
CA ALA A 18 9.46 -9.90 20.16
C ALA A 18 9.74 -10.38 18.71
N ASN A 19 9.80 -11.70 18.52
CA ASN A 19 9.93 -12.36 17.22
C ASN A 19 8.71 -12.18 16.31
N LYS A 20 7.48 -12.15 16.84
CA LYS A 20 6.26 -11.93 16.03
C LYS A 20 6.15 -10.49 15.56
N SER A 21 6.46 -9.51 16.40
CA SER A 21 6.45 -8.09 16.00
C SER A 21 7.51 -7.80 14.94
N ARG A 22 8.69 -8.40 15.07
CA ARG A 22 9.76 -8.29 14.07
C ARG A 22 9.39 -8.96 12.74
N LYS A 23 8.80 -10.16 12.76
CA LYS A 23 8.33 -10.83 11.53
C LYS A 23 7.30 -9.98 10.77
N LEU A 24 6.36 -9.38 11.49
CA LEU A 24 5.35 -8.51 10.88
C LEU A 24 5.97 -7.22 10.33
N SER A 25 6.90 -6.61 11.06
CA SER A 25 7.58 -5.40 10.58
C SER A 25 8.43 -5.67 9.33
N ASP A 26 9.09 -6.82 9.28
CA ASP A 26 9.93 -7.20 8.14
C ASP A 26 9.04 -7.53 6.94
N ALA A 27 7.96 -8.30 7.13
CA ALA A 27 6.98 -8.56 6.07
C ALA A 27 6.35 -7.27 5.52
N TYR A 28 5.97 -6.34 6.38
CA TYR A 28 5.43 -5.05 5.97
C TYR A 28 6.43 -4.25 5.11
N LYS A 29 7.70 -4.18 5.52
CA LYS A 29 8.73 -3.46 4.75
C LYS A 29 8.92 -4.09 3.38
N THR A 30 8.99 -5.42 3.32
CA THR A 30 9.16 -6.15 2.06
C THR A 30 7.98 -5.94 1.11
N GLU A 31 6.75 -6.09 1.59
CA GLU A 31 5.56 -5.91 0.75
C GLU A 31 5.38 -4.45 0.32
N ARG A 32 5.71 -3.48 1.17
CA ARG A 32 5.71 -2.07 0.78
C ARG A 32 6.65 -1.80 -0.40
N THR A 33 7.89 -2.27 -0.32
CA THR A 33 8.85 -2.10 -1.43
C THR A 33 8.38 -2.78 -2.70
N ARG A 34 7.80 -3.99 -2.57
CA ARG A 34 7.23 -4.71 -3.72
C ARG A 34 6.09 -3.92 -4.38
N GLN A 35 5.19 -3.37 -3.56
CA GLN A 35 4.07 -2.55 -4.03
C GLN A 35 4.54 -1.28 -4.75
N GLU A 36 5.54 -0.58 -4.21
CA GLU A 36 6.12 0.61 -4.84
C GLU A 36 6.65 0.30 -6.25
N VAL A 37 7.33 -0.85 -6.43
CA VAL A 37 7.81 -1.29 -7.76
C VAL A 37 6.64 -1.60 -8.68
N THR A 38 5.64 -2.35 -8.22
CA THR A 38 4.46 -2.71 -9.01
C THR A 38 3.68 -1.48 -9.47
N GLU A 39 3.51 -0.46 -8.62
CA GLU A 39 2.83 0.78 -8.98
C GLU A 39 3.60 1.58 -10.04
N ILE A 40 4.93 1.60 -9.96
CA ILE A 40 5.78 2.23 -11.00
C ILE A 40 5.61 1.51 -12.33
N GLU A 41 5.61 0.18 -12.33
CA GLU A 41 5.47 -0.63 -13.54
C GLU A 41 4.08 -0.46 -14.18
N LEU A 42 3.01 -0.49 -13.37
CA LEU A 42 1.64 -0.22 -13.84
C LEU A 42 1.52 1.18 -14.44
N ASN A 43 2.10 2.20 -13.81
CA ASN A 43 2.07 3.57 -14.32
C ASN A 43 2.89 3.74 -15.62
N ARG A 44 3.92 2.93 -15.84
CA ARG A 44 4.72 2.93 -17.08
C ARG A 44 4.09 2.13 -18.21
N ALA A 45 3.03 1.38 -17.95
CA ALA A 45 2.38 0.51 -18.92
C ALA A 45 1.41 1.27 -19.85
N THR A 46 1.70 2.50 -20.24
CA THR A 46 0.87 3.24 -21.23
C THR A 46 1.75 3.80 -22.33
N ILE A 47 1.43 3.44 -23.58
CA ILE A 47 2.04 4.04 -24.77
C ILE A 47 1.17 5.23 -25.19
N VAL A 48 1.80 6.37 -25.48
CA VAL A 48 1.15 7.54 -26.06
C VAL A 48 1.52 7.64 -27.53
N ILE A 49 0.53 7.67 -28.41
CA ILE A 49 0.67 7.73 -29.87
C ILE A 49 0.05 9.03 -30.35
N VAL A 50 0.66 9.68 -31.34
CA VAL A 50 0.07 10.81 -32.09
C VAL A 50 -0.49 10.24 -33.39
N ASP A 51 -1.78 10.44 -33.65
CA ASP A 51 -2.38 10.04 -34.92
C ASP A 51 -2.12 11.06 -36.04
N GLU A 52 -2.53 10.72 -37.27
CA GLU A 52 -2.31 11.53 -38.47
C GLU A 52 -2.96 12.92 -38.38
N ASP A 53 -4.01 13.05 -37.54
CA ASP A 53 -4.72 14.30 -37.26
C ASP A 53 -4.09 15.09 -36.09
N GLY A 54 -2.96 14.61 -35.55
CA GLY A 54 -2.25 15.22 -34.44
C GLY A 54 -2.88 14.98 -33.06
N GLN A 55 -3.85 14.08 -32.94
CA GLN A 55 -4.51 13.76 -31.68
C GLN A 55 -3.72 12.74 -30.87
N LEU A 56 -3.72 12.93 -29.54
CA LEU A 56 -3.06 12.03 -28.61
C LEU A 56 -3.95 10.83 -28.27
N ARG A 57 -3.45 9.61 -28.53
CA ARG A 57 -4.10 8.35 -28.13
C ARG A 57 -3.25 7.65 -27.08
N LYS A 58 -3.89 7.21 -25.99
CA LYS A 58 -3.26 6.43 -24.92
C LYS A 58 -3.65 4.97 -25.07
N VAL A 59 -2.66 4.08 -25.15
CA VAL A 59 -2.86 2.62 -25.24
C VAL A 59 -2.25 1.98 -24.00
N PRO A 60 -3.06 1.43 -23.07
CA PRO A 60 -2.54 0.66 -21.95
C PRO A 60 -1.94 -0.66 -22.46
N LEU A 61 -0.75 -1.01 -21.95
CA LEU A 61 -0.01 -2.24 -22.25
C LEU A 61 -0.48 -3.42 -21.38
N LEU A 62 -1.02 -3.13 -20.20
CA LEU A 62 -1.61 -4.12 -19.31
C LEU A 62 -3.11 -4.12 -19.56
N GLY A 63 -3.60 -5.21 -20.17
CA GLY A 63 -5.04 -5.49 -20.22
C GLY A 63 -5.56 -5.66 -18.79
N GLU A 64 -6.72 -5.08 -18.51
CA GLU A 64 -7.37 -5.06 -17.20
C GLU A 64 -7.33 -6.45 -16.53
N HIS A 65 -6.55 -6.58 -15.45
CA HIS A 65 -6.72 -7.57 -14.38
C HIS A 65 -6.10 -7.03 -13.09
#